data_AF-A0A951HBF3-F1
#
_entry.id   AF-A0A951HBF3-F1
#
_cell.length_a   1.000
_cell.length_b   1.000
_cell.length_c   1.000
_cell.angle_alpha   90.00
_cell.angle_beta   90.00
_cell.angle_gamma   90.00
#
_symmetry.space_group_name_H-M   'P 1'
#
loop_
_entity.id
_entity.type
_entity.pdbx_description
1 polymer ?
#
loop_
_entity_poly.entity_id
_entity_poly.type
_entity_poly.pdbx_seq_one_letter_code
_entity_poly.pdbx_strand_id
1 'polypeptide(L)'
;MNPTTNQTINQRINDAAVHGISASGFDTRPHHCQKWVRQVVQSVAGSQYDEFWQATARATALAFLDDGRFVVPLDHGSLPGDLLYKLNGSGGDGHVGIRVRGNQVAENASCHWNSEAEHPDARGYRTLVEFGHYDVVVRLP
;
A
#
# COMPACT_ATOMS: atom_id res chain seq x y z
N MET A 1 -4.43 -30.09 16.70
CA MET A 1 -3.73 -29.18 15.77
C MET A 1 -4.73 -28.09 15.38
N ASN A 2 -4.42 -26.82 15.67
CA ASN A 2 -5.34 -25.72 15.38
C ASN A 2 -5.39 -25.46 13.86
N PRO A 3 -6.58 -25.33 13.26
CA PRO A 3 -6.71 -24.90 11.86
C PRO A 3 -6.56 -23.39 11.81
N THR A 4 -5.33 -22.87 11.83
CA THR A 4 -5.08 -21.48 11.42
C THR A 4 -5.08 -21.39 9.90
N THR A 5 -6.31 -21.42 9.37
CA THR A 5 -6.88 -20.47 8.40
C THR A 5 -6.21 -20.32 7.03
N ASN A 6 -6.90 -20.79 5.98
CA ASN A 6 -6.72 -20.43 4.57
C ASN A 6 -6.98 -18.92 4.34
N GLN A 7 -6.14 -18.05 4.89
CA GLN A 7 -6.18 -16.63 4.55
C GLN A 7 -5.57 -16.43 3.16
N THR A 8 -6.26 -15.69 2.29
CA THR A 8 -5.69 -15.26 1.01
C THR A 8 -4.50 -14.32 1.25
N ILE A 9 -3.57 -14.19 0.30
CA ILE A 9 -2.46 -13.22 0.44
C ILE A 9 -3.02 -11.81 0.63
N ASN A 10 -4.12 -11.46 -0.03
CA ASN A 10 -4.77 -10.17 0.14
C ASN A 10 -5.19 -9.91 1.60
N GLN A 11 -5.76 -10.90 2.29
CA GLN A 11 -6.11 -10.78 3.71
C GLN A 11 -4.87 -10.61 4.59
N ARG A 12 -3.80 -11.33 4.29
CA ARG A 12 -2.52 -11.21 5.00
C ARG A 12 -1.87 -9.84 4.77
N ILE A 13 -1.97 -9.27 3.56
CA ILE A 13 -1.51 -7.91 3.25
C ILE A 13 -2.31 -6.88 4.04
N ASN A 14 -3.63 -7.01 4.14
CA ASN A 14 -4.45 -6.14 5.00
C ASN A 14 -3.94 -6.17 6.45
N ASP A 15 -3.78 -7.37 7.03
CA ASP A 15 -3.37 -7.51 8.44
C ASP A 15 -1.94 -6.98 8.65
N ALA A 16 -1.03 -7.21 7.70
CA ALA A 16 0.34 -6.69 7.71
C ALA A 16 0.39 -5.16 7.55
N ALA A 17 -0.48 -4.56 6.72
CA ALA A 17 -0.56 -3.12 6.57
C ALA A 17 -1.03 -2.45 7.87
N VAL A 18 -2.03 -3.02 8.53
CA VAL A 18 -2.52 -2.53 9.83
C VAL A 18 -1.42 -2.59 10.89
N HIS A 19 -0.68 -3.69 10.94
CA HIS A 19 0.48 -3.84 11.83
C HIS A 19 1.61 -2.86 11.48
N GLY A 20 1.90 -2.70 10.19
CA GLY A 20 3.00 -1.90 9.65
C GLY A 20 2.87 -0.39 9.90
N ILE A 21 1.70 0.10 10.32
CA ILE A 21 1.51 1.51 10.72
C ILE A 21 2.24 1.84 12.02
N SER A 22 2.35 0.90 12.97
CA SER A 22 2.98 1.15 14.28
C SER A 22 4.20 0.28 14.57
N ALA A 23 4.40 -0.81 13.81
CA ALA A 23 5.51 -1.73 14.01
C ALA A 23 6.88 -1.08 13.71
N SER A 24 7.92 -1.50 14.43
CA SER A 24 9.30 -1.19 14.08
C SER A 24 9.73 -1.95 12.81
N GLY A 25 10.76 -1.46 12.12
CA GLY A 25 11.31 -2.10 10.91
C GLY A 25 10.68 -1.66 9.58
N PHE A 26 9.57 -0.91 9.62
CA PHE A 26 8.99 -0.26 8.45
C PHE A 26 9.51 1.18 8.31
N ASP A 27 9.63 1.68 7.07
CA ASP A 27 10.09 3.05 6.82
C ASP A 27 9.01 4.06 7.26
N THR A 28 9.41 5.04 8.05
CA THR A 28 8.55 6.07 8.65
C THR A 28 8.70 7.43 7.96
N ARG A 29 9.63 7.57 7.00
CA ARG A 29 9.95 8.87 6.40
C ARG A 29 8.88 9.29 5.40
N PRO A 30 8.62 10.59 5.25
CA PRO A 30 7.70 11.09 4.24
C PRO A 30 8.23 10.79 2.84
N HIS A 31 7.33 10.75 1.86
CA HIS A 31 7.62 10.44 0.45
C HIS A 31 8.07 8.99 0.17
N HIS A 32 8.10 8.12 1.19
CA HIS A 32 8.48 6.72 1.05
C HIS A 32 7.29 5.77 0.92
N CYS A 33 6.15 6.25 0.40
CA CYS A 33 4.92 5.47 0.22
C CYS A 33 5.17 4.14 -0.50
N GLN A 34 5.85 4.16 -1.65
CA GLN A 34 6.18 2.96 -2.41
C GLN A 34 7.08 2.00 -1.64
N LYS A 35 8.09 2.52 -0.96
CA LYS A 35 9.03 1.71 -0.17
C LYS A 35 8.31 1.02 0.99
N TRP A 36 7.46 1.76 1.71
CA TRP A 36 6.68 1.22 2.82
C TRP A 36 5.71 0.13 2.34
N VAL A 37 4.97 0.37 1.25
CA VAL A 37 4.06 -0.65 0.66
C VAL A 37 4.84 -1.90 0.23
N ARG A 38 6.01 -1.74 -0.41
CA ARG A 38 6.88 -2.87 -0.74
C ARG A 38 7.26 -3.67 0.51
N GLN A 39 7.66 -3.02 1.60
CA GLN A 39 8.02 -3.71 2.84
C GLN A 39 6.84 -4.50 3.43
N VAL A 40 5.63 -3.92 3.39
CA VAL A 40 4.41 -4.63 3.82
C VAL A 40 4.18 -5.87 2.97
N VAL A 41 4.19 -5.76 1.64
CA VAL A 41 3.98 -6.92 0.75
C VAL A 41 5.08 -7.96 0.94
N GLN A 42 6.35 -7.54 1.06
CA GLN A 42 7.47 -8.45 1.27
C GLN A 42 7.41 -9.20 2.61
N SER A 43 6.85 -8.60 3.65
CA SER A 43 6.61 -9.29 4.93
C SER A 43 5.61 -10.45 4.82
N VAL A 44 4.77 -10.44 3.78
CA VAL A 44 3.72 -11.45 3.54
C VAL A 44 4.14 -12.46 2.48
N ALA A 45 4.65 -12.00 1.35
CA ALA A 45 4.90 -12.78 0.14
C ALA A 45 6.39 -12.91 -0.22
N GLY A 46 7.30 -12.41 0.63
CA GLY A 46 8.72 -12.40 0.32
C GLY A 46 9.01 -11.61 -0.96
N SER A 47 9.96 -12.08 -1.77
CA SER A 47 10.39 -11.42 -3.00
C SER A 47 9.56 -11.80 -4.24
N GLN A 48 8.41 -12.47 -4.08
CA GLN A 48 7.63 -13.00 -5.21
C GLN A 48 7.22 -11.94 -6.24
N TYR A 49 7.02 -10.70 -5.80
CA TYR A 49 6.56 -9.60 -6.65
C TYR A 49 7.66 -8.55 -6.91
N ASP A 50 8.92 -8.89 -6.63
CA ASP A 50 10.02 -7.92 -6.67
C ASP A 50 10.31 -7.36 -8.07
N GLU A 51 9.93 -8.08 -9.12
CA GLU A 51 10.06 -7.65 -10.52
C GLU A 51 9.19 -6.42 -10.85
N PHE A 52 8.10 -6.19 -10.12
CA PHE A 52 7.20 -5.05 -10.36
C PHE A 52 7.63 -3.79 -9.62
N TRP A 53 8.44 -3.90 -8.57
CA TRP A 53 8.79 -2.74 -7.73
C TRP A 53 9.73 -1.80 -8.45
N GLN A 54 9.26 -0.57 -8.68
CA GLN A 54 10.05 0.50 -9.27
C GLN A 54 10.40 1.57 -8.22
N ALA A 55 11.21 2.55 -8.63
CA ALA A 55 11.63 3.65 -7.76
C ALA A 55 10.47 4.51 -7.24
N THR A 56 9.37 4.59 -7.98
CA THR A 56 8.21 5.44 -7.67
C THR A 56 6.91 4.66 -7.69
N ALA A 57 5.88 5.19 -7.03
CA ALA A 57 4.55 4.59 -7.03
C ALA A 57 3.95 4.60 -8.43
N ARG A 58 4.15 5.69 -9.19
CA ARG A 58 3.73 5.78 -10.59
C ARG A 58 4.39 4.72 -11.46
N ALA A 59 5.71 4.58 -11.40
CA ALA A 59 6.42 3.60 -12.23
C ALA A 59 6.02 2.16 -11.87
N THR A 60 5.81 1.89 -10.58
CA THR A 60 5.32 0.59 -10.11
C THR A 60 3.91 0.29 -10.62
N ALA A 61 3.00 1.26 -10.54
CA ALA A 61 1.64 1.12 -11.08
C ALA A 61 1.64 0.85 -12.59
N LEU A 62 2.50 1.54 -13.34
CA LEU A 62 2.66 1.31 -14.78
C LEU A 62 3.21 -0.09 -15.08
N ALA A 63 4.14 -0.60 -14.28
CA ALA A 63 4.64 -1.98 -14.43
C ALA A 63 3.54 -3.03 -14.20
N PHE A 64 2.67 -2.83 -13.19
CA PHE A 64 1.51 -3.70 -12.98
C PHE A 64 0.47 -3.58 -14.10
N LEU A 65 0.25 -2.37 -14.63
CA LEU A 65 -0.65 -2.14 -15.78
C LEU A 65 -0.17 -2.82 -17.05
N ASP A 66 1.14 -2.78 -17.32
CA ASP A 66 1.75 -3.43 -18.49
C ASP A 66 1.60 -4.96 -18.44
N ASP A 67 1.76 -5.54 -17.24
CA ASP A 67 1.57 -6.97 -17.01
C ASP A 67 0.09 -7.40 -17.06
N GLY A 68 -0.79 -6.62 -16.42
CA GLY A 68 -2.23 -6.81 -16.44
C GLY A 68 -2.79 -7.97 -15.60
N ARG A 69 -1.98 -8.93 -15.11
CA ARG A 69 -2.48 -10.12 -14.38
C ARG A 69 -3.13 -9.78 -13.04
N PHE A 70 -2.69 -8.70 -12.40
CA PHE A 70 -3.07 -8.33 -11.04
C PHE A 70 -3.92 -7.06 -10.96
N VAL A 71 -4.18 -6.42 -12.10
CA VAL A 71 -4.94 -5.17 -12.14
C VAL A 71 -6.43 -5.48 -12.09
N VAL A 72 -7.12 -4.81 -11.18
CA VAL A 72 -8.56 -4.91 -11.01
C VAL A 72 -9.23 -3.73 -11.72
N PRO A 73 -10.24 -3.96 -12.58
CA PRO A 73 -11.06 -2.88 -13.14
C PRO A 73 -11.64 -1.99 -12.03
N LEU A 74 -11.57 -0.67 -12.21
CA LEU A 74 -11.97 0.30 -11.16
C LEU A 74 -13.45 0.19 -10.75
N ASP A 75 -14.32 -0.22 -11.67
CA ASP A 75 -15.76 -0.43 -11.45
C ASP A 75 -16.06 -1.67 -10.58
N HIS A 76 -15.10 -2.58 -10.40
CA HIS A 76 -15.20 -3.68 -9.45
C HIS A 76 -14.87 -3.26 -8.01
N GLY A 77 -14.36 -2.04 -7.83
CA GLY A 77 -13.97 -1.49 -6.54
C GLY A 77 -12.77 -2.16 -5.90
N SER A 78 -12.34 -1.59 -4.77
CA SER A 78 -11.24 -2.09 -3.95
C SER A 78 -11.70 -2.94 -2.77
N LEU A 79 -10.93 -3.98 -2.44
CA LEU A 79 -11.09 -4.83 -1.26
C LEU A 79 -9.92 -4.64 -0.29
N PRO A 80 -10.10 -4.93 1.02
CA PRO A 80 -8.98 -4.94 1.97
C PRO A 80 -7.82 -5.83 1.50
N GLY A 81 -6.62 -5.26 1.50
CA GLY A 81 -5.38 -5.85 0.98
C GLY A 81 -4.95 -5.26 -0.37
N ASP A 82 -5.87 -4.69 -1.14
CA ASP A 82 -5.55 -4.14 -2.45
C ASP A 82 -4.62 -2.93 -2.34
N LEU A 83 -3.68 -2.82 -3.29
CA LEU A 83 -2.81 -1.66 -3.42
C LEU A 83 -3.51 -0.62 -4.30
N LEU A 84 -3.66 0.59 -3.78
CA LEU A 84 -4.36 1.69 -4.45
C LEU A 84 -3.33 2.73 -4.91
N TYR A 85 -3.10 2.80 -6.22
CA TYR A 85 -2.13 3.71 -6.80
C TYR A 85 -2.79 4.96 -7.36
N LYS A 86 -2.12 6.08 -7.14
CA LYS A 86 -2.32 7.34 -7.86
C LYS A 86 -1.14 7.55 -8.77
N LEU A 87 -1.40 7.72 -10.06
CA LEU A 87 -0.37 8.02 -11.07
C LEU A 87 0.07 9.49 -11.01
N ASN A 88 -0.75 10.34 -10.39
CA ASN A 88 -0.50 11.76 -10.18
C ASN A 88 -0.29 12.05 -8.69
N GLY A 89 0.76 12.81 -8.36
CA GLY A 89 1.14 13.19 -7.00
C GLY A 89 2.14 14.34 -7.02
N SER A 90 2.49 14.89 -5.84
CA SER A 90 3.53 15.94 -5.75
C SER A 90 4.84 15.44 -6.37
N GLY A 91 5.34 16.15 -7.37
CA GLY A 91 6.58 15.81 -8.09
C GLY A 91 6.43 14.80 -9.23
N GLY A 92 5.23 14.25 -9.48
CA GLY A 92 4.99 13.29 -10.57
C GLY A 92 5.30 11.82 -10.22
N ASP A 93 5.78 11.55 -9.02
CA ASP A 93 6.16 10.20 -8.56
C ASP A 93 4.97 9.30 -8.18
N GLY A 94 3.76 9.87 -8.20
CA GLY A 94 2.53 9.20 -7.79
C GLY A 94 2.44 9.01 -6.28
N HIS A 95 1.48 8.18 -5.86
CA HIS A 95 1.31 7.80 -4.46
C HIS A 95 0.67 6.42 -4.37
N VAL A 96 0.91 5.70 -3.27
CA VAL A 96 0.30 4.39 -3.03
C VAL A 96 -0.10 4.23 -1.57
N GLY A 97 -1.21 3.56 -1.35
CA GLY A 97 -1.64 3.06 -0.05
C GLY A 97 -2.26 1.67 -0.17
N ILE A 98 -2.50 1.02 0.96
CA ILE A 98 -3.12 -0.30 1.03
C ILE A 98 -4.54 -0.14 1.58
N ARG A 99 -5.52 -0.64 0.84
CA ARG A 99 -6.91 -0.70 1.31
C ARG A 99 -6.96 -1.56 2.56
N VAL A 100 -7.52 -1.06 3.66
CA VAL A 100 -7.71 -1.85 4.88
C VAL A 100 -9.19 -1.89 5.29
N ARG A 101 -9.52 -2.78 6.23
CA ARG A 101 -10.87 -2.86 6.83
C ARG A 101 -11.32 -1.49 7.39
N GLY A 102 -12.63 -1.30 7.55
CA GLY A 102 -13.18 -0.04 8.08
C GLY A 102 -13.24 1.11 7.08
N ASN A 103 -13.19 0.80 5.78
CA ASN A 103 -13.16 1.79 4.71
C ASN A 103 -11.98 2.78 4.77
N GLN A 104 -10.83 2.34 5.27
CA GLN A 104 -9.61 3.13 5.35
C GLN A 104 -8.55 2.69 4.34
N VAL A 105 -7.50 3.51 4.23
CA VAL A 105 -6.27 3.26 3.49
C VAL A 105 -5.12 3.47 4.45
N ALA A 106 -4.29 2.45 4.62
CA ALA A 106 -3.05 2.51 5.36
C ALA A 106 -1.94 2.97 4.41
N GLU A 107 -1.15 3.98 4.79
CA GLU A 107 -0.15 4.57 3.92
C GLU A 107 1.00 5.20 4.70
N ASN A 108 2.10 5.45 3.99
CA ASN A 108 3.15 6.36 4.43
C ASN A 108 3.11 7.62 3.55
N ALA A 109 2.65 8.74 4.10
CA ALA A 109 2.39 9.98 3.37
C ALA A 109 2.79 11.21 4.18
N SER A 110 3.29 12.24 3.49
CA SER A 110 3.73 13.50 4.11
C SER A 110 2.62 14.23 4.88
N CYS A 111 1.35 13.98 4.58
CA CYS A 111 0.22 14.55 5.34
C CYS A 111 0.12 14.03 6.78
N HIS A 112 0.76 12.91 7.11
CA HIS A 112 0.85 12.41 8.48
C HIS A 112 2.11 12.90 9.21
N TRP A 113 3.03 13.52 8.47
CA TRP A 113 4.33 13.91 9.02
C TRP A 113 4.17 14.97 10.12
N ASN A 114 4.55 14.59 11.33
CA ASN A 114 4.65 15.51 12.45
C ASN A 114 6.14 15.80 12.73
N SER A 115 6.63 16.94 12.25
CA SER A 115 8.03 17.36 12.43
C SER A 115 8.41 17.63 13.88
N GLU A 116 7.43 17.90 14.74
CA GLU A 116 7.64 18.26 16.14
C GLU A 116 7.65 17.05 17.08
N ALA A 117 7.30 15.86 16.59
CA ALA A 117 7.35 14.65 17.39
C ALA A 117 8.80 14.25 17.70
N GLU A 118 9.04 13.68 18.88
CA GLU A 118 10.34 13.07 19.22
C GLU A 118 10.72 11.97 18.22
N HIS A 119 9.71 11.28 17.67
CA HIS A 119 9.84 10.29 16.62
C HIS A 119 8.85 10.60 15.49
N PRO A 120 9.24 11.48 14.55
CA PRO A 120 8.41 11.81 13.41
C PRO A 120 8.06 10.57 12.59
N ASP A 121 6.78 10.46 12.22
CA ASP A 121 6.25 9.31 11.49
C ASP A 121 5.25 9.78 10.44
N ALA A 122 5.48 9.41 9.18
CA ALA A 122 4.59 9.70 8.07
C ALA A 122 3.59 8.56 7.81
N ARG A 123 3.61 7.48 8.61
CA ARG A 123 2.62 6.41 8.50
C ARG A 123 1.32 6.82 9.16
N GLY A 124 0.21 6.45 8.54
CA GLY A 124 -1.10 6.70 9.09
C GLY A 124 -2.22 6.07 8.30
N TYR A 125 -3.43 6.43 8.70
CA TYR A 125 -4.65 6.07 8.01
C TYR A 125 -5.32 7.31 7.46
N ARG A 126 -5.89 7.17 6.26
CA ARG A 126 -6.96 8.03 5.77
C ARG A 126 -8.20 7.18 5.51
N THR A 127 -9.38 7.77 5.63
CA THR A 127 -10.58 7.17 5.05
C THR A 127 -10.42 7.07 3.52
N LEU A 128 -11.18 6.19 2.85
CA LEU A 128 -11.15 6.11 1.39
C LEU A 128 -11.48 7.45 0.73
N VAL A 129 -12.37 8.21 1.36
CA VAL A 129 -12.82 9.52 0.88
C VAL A 129 -11.68 10.54 0.97
N GLU A 130 -10.95 10.58 2.09
CA GLU A 130 -9.77 11.46 2.27
C GLU A 130 -8.58 11.01 1.41
N PHE A 131 -8.45 9.71 1.16
CA PHE A 131 -7.51 9.21 0.17
C PHE A 131 -7.93 9.69 -1.22
N GLY A 132 -9.22 9.71 -1.54
CA GLY A 132 -9.74 10.27 -2.78
C GLY A 132 -9.51 9.35 -3.99
N HIS A 133 -9.48 9.97 -5.17
CA HIS A 133 -9.34 9.25 -6.44
C HIS A 133 -8.02 8.45 -6.53
N TYR A 134 -8.11 7.23 -7.06
CA TYR A 134 -7.00 6.36 -7.41
C TYR A 134 -7.20 5.86 -8.84
N ASP A 135 -6.09 5.64 -9.53
CA ASP A 135 -6.06 5.35 -10.97
C ASP A 135 -5.91 3.85 -11.24
N VAL A 136 -5.27 3.11 -10.32
CA VAL A 136 -4.99 1.66 -10.49
C VAL A 136 -5.23 0.93 -9.18
N VAL A 137 -5.93 -0.20 -9.26
CA VAL A 137 -6.09 -1.16 -8.17
C VAL A 137 -5.29 -2.41 -8.51
N VAL A 138 -4.37 -2.79 -7.64
CA VAL A 138 -3.61 -4.04 -7.75
C VAL A 138 -4.04 -4.99 -6.65
N ARG A 139 -4.44 -6.20 -7.03
CA ARG A 139 -4.83 -7.28 -6.11
C ARG A 139 -3.92 -8.48 -6.30
N LEU A 140 -3.09 -8.73 -5.30
CA LEU A 140 -2.16 -9.85 -5.31
C LEU A 140 -2.88 -11.13 -4.84
N PRO A 141 -2.72 -12.27 -5.56
CA PRO A 141 -3.41 -13.54 -5.28
C PRO A 141 -2.91 -14.18 -3.98
#